data_AF-A0A284VNL8-F1
#
_entry.id   AF-A0A284VNL8-F1
#
_cell.length_a   1.000
_cell.length_b   1.000
_cell.length_c   1.000
_cell.angle_alpha   90.00
_cell.angle_beta   90.00
_cell.angle_gamma   90.00
#
_symmetry.space_group_name_H-M   'P 1'
#
loop_
_entity.id
_entity.type
_entity.pdbx_description
1 polymer ?
#
loop_
_entity_poly.entity_id
_entity_poly.type
_entity_poly.pdbx_seq_one_letter_code
_entity_poly.pdbx_strand_id
1 'polypeptide(L)'
;MKLENKLLRDVMTRGVVTVPIGSTVKQIAILLSKHSLSEAVVIGHDGSAAGVISNMDILKVIGKDNWENVPIESIMTPYIETVKPTSTLAEAARIMGDKHIHRLLIFSEQGVGASNRPIGIVSASDIVREVARK
;
A
#
# COMPACT_ATOMS: atom_id res chain seq x y z
N MET A 1 -7.13 -0.77 24.39
CA MET A 1 -5.96 -0.31 25.17
C MET A 1 -4.62 -0.34 24.43
N LYS A 2 -3.98 -1.48 24.07
CA LYS A 2 -2.63 -1.43 23.44
C LYS A 2 -2.59 -0.85 22.00
N LEU A 3 -3.67 -1.00 21.20
CA LEU A 3 -3.72 -0.47 19.83
C LEU A 3 -3.83 1.06 19.76
N GLU A 4 -4.46 1.68 20.76
CA GLU A 4 -4.75 3.12 20.77
C GLU A 4 -3.49 3.98 20.86
N ASN A 5 -2.41 3.45 21.44
CA ASN A 5 -1.15 4.20 21.62
C ASN A 5 -0.02 3.72 20.70
N LYS A 6 -0.24 2.69 19.88
CA LYS A 6 0.81 2.12 19.04
C LYS A 6 0.88 2.89 17.73
N LEU A 7 2.03 3.50 17.46
CA LEU A 7 2.22 4.37 16.30
C LEU A 7 2.50 3.56 15.04
N LEU A 8 2.05 4.08 13.90
CA LEU A 8 2.25 3.42 12.61
C LEU A 8 3.73 3.22 12.28
N ARG A 9 4.61 4.18 12.62
CA ARG A 9 6.07 4.03 12.41
C ARG A 9 6.71 2.84 13.10
N ASP A 10 6.05 2.31 14.14
CA ASP A 10 6.54 1.18 14.94
C ASP A 10 6.10 -0.17 14.36
N VAL A 11 5.13 -0.18 13.44
CA VAL A 11 4.53 -1.40 12.87
C VAL A 11 4.51 -1.45 11.35
N MET A 12 4.72 -0.31 10.67
CA MET A 12 4.68 -0.24 9.22
C MET A 12 5.77 -1.08 8.57
N THR A 13 5.46 -1.59 7.39
CA THR A 13 6.50 -2.10 6.50
C THR A 13 7.29 -0.91 5.97
N ARG A 14 8.58 -0.87 6.33
CA ARG A 14 9.51 0.19 5.92
C ARG A 14 9.97 -0.04 4.50
N GLY A 15 10.09 1.06 3.76
CA GLY A 15 10.41 0.98 2.34
C GLY A 15 9.19 0.57 1.55
N VAL A 16 8.82 1.40 0.59
CA VAL A 16 7.76 1.10 -0.36
C VAL A 16 8.42 0.64 -1.64
N VAL A 17 8.10 -0.58 -2.06
CA VAL A 17 8.43 -1.00 -3.41
C VAL A 17 7.54 -0.25 -4.37
N THR A 18 8.18 0.41 -5.33
CA THR A 18 7.51 1.25 -6.32
C THR A 18 7.54 0.60 -7.69
N VAL A 19 6.49 0.85 -8.48
CA VAL A 19 6.36 0.37 -9.86
C VAL A 19 5.88 1.49 -10.77
N PRO A 20 6.36 1.60 -12.02
CA PRO A 20 5.84 2.60 -12.96
C PRO A 20 4.38 2.34 -13.35
N ILE A 21 3.59 3.39 -13.54
CA ILE A 21 2.17 3.32 -13.96
C ILE A 21 1.95 2.55 -15.27
N GLY A 22 2.92 2.57 -16.19
CA GLY A 22 2.87 1.84 -17.46
C GLY A 22 3.20 0.33 -17.36
N SER A 23 3.29 -0.23 -16.16
CA SER A 23 3.58 -1.66 -15.97
C SER A 23 2.37 -2.54 -16.32
N THR A 24 2.63 -3.83 -16.59
CA THR A 24 1.58 -4.83 -16.82
C THR A 24 1.33 -5.71 -15.59
N VAL A 25 0.16 -6.34 -15.54
CA VAL A 25 -0.19 -7.29 -14.48
C VAL A 25 0.87 -8.39 -14.28
N LYS A 26 1.41 -8.94 -15.37
CA LYS A 26 2.46 -9.97 -15.29
C LYS A 26 3.72 -9.45 -14.58
N GLN A 27 4.14 -8.23 -14.90
CA GLN A 27 5.32 -7.62 -14.27
C GLN A 27 5.10 -7.43 -12.77
N ILE A 28 3.90 -6.99 -12.37
CA ILE A 28 3.56 -6.83 -10.95
C ILE A 28 3.49 -8.19 -10.25
N ALA A 29 2.85 -9.19 -10.84
CA ALA A 29 2.77 -10.53 -10.27
C ALA A 29 4.16 -11.13 -9.99
N ILE A 30 5.09 -11.00 -10.95
CA ILE A 30 6.48 -11.44 -10.80
C ILE A 30 7.16 -10.68 -9.65
N LEU A 31 7.02 -9.35 -9.61
CA LEU A 31 7.64 -8.51 -8.58
C LEU A 31 7.11 -8.84 -7.18
N LEU A 32 5.80 -8.89 -7.01
CA LEU A 32 5.17 -9.21 -5.72
C LEU A 32 5.58 -10.60 -5.23
N SER A 33 5.55 -11.61 -6.12
CA SER A 33 6.00 -12.96 -5.80
C SER A 33 7.48 -13.02 -5.41
N LYS A 34 8.36 -12.44 -6.23
CA LYS A 34 9.82 -12.45 -6.02
C LYS A 34 10.22 -11.82 -4.68
N HIS A 35 9.53 -10.76 -4.28
CA HIS A 35 9.83 -10.02 -3.06
C HIS A 35 8.97 -10.45 -1.86
N SER A 36 8.11 -11.46 -2.01
CA SER A 36 7.13 -11.88 -0.98
C SER A 36 6.28 -10.72 -0.46
N LEU A 37 5.90 -9.82 -1.37
CA LEU A 37 5.09 -8.63 -1.09
C LEU A 37 3.65 -8.87 -1.49
N SER A 38 2.71 -8.28 -0.76
CA SER A 38 1.29 -8.27 -1.12
C SER A 38 0.93 -7.09 -2.03
N GLU A 39 1.80 -6.09 -2.15
CA GLU A 39 1.48 -4.78 -2.70
C GLU A 39 2.70 -3.96 -3.13
N ALA A 40 2.46 -3.01 -4.04
CA ALA A 40 3.42 -2.02 -4.48
C ALA A 40 2.76 -0.66 -4.72
N VAL A 41 3.52 0.42 -4.54
CA VAL A 41 3.10 1.80 -4.83
C VAL A 41 3.34 2.09 -6.31
N VAL A 42 2.31 2.56 -6.99
CA VAL A 42 2.39 2.96 -8.39
C VAL A 42 2.89 4.40 -8.48
N ILE A 43 3.92 4.62 -9.29
CA ILE A 43 4.53 5.92 -9.53
C ILE A 43 4.15 6.40 -10.93
N GLY A 44 3.58 7.60 -10.99
CA GLY A 44 3.22 8.29 -12.22
C GLY A 44 4.44 8.76 -13.02
N HIS A 45 4.21 9.21 -14.25
CA HIS A 45 5.27 9.70 -15.13
C HIS A 45 5.98 10.95 -14.60
N ASP A 46 5.32 11.72 -13.74
CA ASP A 46 5.85 12.91 -13.06
C ASP A 46 6.62 12.57 -11.76
N GLY A 47 6.74 11.29 -11.42
CA GLY A 47 7.37 10.83 -10.18
C GLY A 47 6.47 10.89 -8.95
N SER A 48 5.21 11.28 -9.10
CA SER A 48 4.23 11.29 -8.00
C SER A 48 3.70 9.88 -7.69
N ALA A 49 3.20 9.67 -6.47
CA ALA A 49 2.48 8.44 -6.12
C ALA A 49 1.07 8.47 -6.74
N ALA A 50 0.84 7.65 -7.76
CA ALA A 50 -0.41 7.62 -8.52
C ALA A 50 -1.47 6.68 -7.89
N GLY A 51 -1.03 5.64 -7.17
CA GLY A 51 -1.93 4.64 -6.60
C GLY A 51 -1.19 3.47 -5.96
N VAL A 52 -1.92 2.43 -5.57
CA VAL A 52 -1.36 1.15 -5.11
C VAL A 52 -1.97 0.02 -5.92
N ILE A 53 -1.15 -0.97 -6.22
CA ILE A 53 -1.54 -2.23 -6.84
C ILE A 53 -1.26 -3.39 -5.90
N SER A 54 -2.15 -4.38 -5.87
CA SER A 54 -2.08 -5.50 -4.93
C SER A 54 -2.44 -6.85 -5.54
N ASN A 55 -2.19 -7.91 -4.78
CA ASN A 55 -2.67 -9.26 -5.11
C ASN A 55 -4.19 -9.28 -5.35
N MET A 56 -4.97 -8.52 -4.58
CA MET A 56 -6.42 -8.47 -4.73
C MET A 56 -6.85 -7.83 -6.05
N ASP A 57 -6.07 -6.89 -6.58
CA ASP A 57 -6.35 -6.25 -7.87
C ASP A 57 -6.00 -7.18 -9.02
N ILE A 58 -4.88 -7.90 -8.92
CA ILE A 58 -4.46 -8.91 -9.90
C ILE A 58 -5.52 -10.02 -9.99
N LEU A 59 -6.06 -10.47 -8.85
CA LEU A 59 -7.10 -11.51 -8.81
C LEU A 59 -8.38 -11.12 -9.57
N LYS A 60 -8.68 -9.81 -9.75
CA LYS A 60 -9.86 -9.34 -10.50
C LYS A 60 -9.76 -9.61 -12.01
N VAL A 61 -8.56 -9.86 -12.52
CA VAL A 61 -8.31 -10.01 -13.96
C VAL A 61 -7.74 -11.37 -14.36
N ILE A 62 -7.14 -12.12 -13.43
CA ILE A 62 -6.69 -13.50 -13.69
C ILE A 62 -7.83 -14.33 -14.30
N GLY A 63 -7.50 -15.10 -15.34
CA GLY A 63 -8.44 -15.99 -16.03
C GLY A 63 -9.23 -15.33 -17.16
N LYS A 64 -9.11 -14.01 -17.36
CA LYS A 64 -9.61 -13.30 -18.55
C LYS A 64 -8.61 -13.41 -19.70
N ASP A 65 -9.09 -13.24 -20.93
CA ASP A 65 -8.22 -13.19 -22.11
C ASP A 65 -7.16 -12.09 -21.96
N ASN A 66 -5.91 -12.42 -22.31
CA ASN A 66 -4.77 -11.50 -22.29
C ASN A 66 -4.52 -10.79 -20.93
N TRP A 67 -4.97 -11.38 -19.81
CA TRP A 67 -4.87 -10.77 -18.48
C TRP A 67 -3.44 -10.36 -18.09
N GLU A 68 -2.43 -11.09 -18.56
CA GLU A 68 -1.01 -10.84 -18.31
C GLU A 68 -0.54 -9.45 -18.78
N ASN A 69 -1.14 -8.96 -19.88
CA ASN A 69 -0.77 -7.71 -20.53
C ASN A 69 -1.70 -6.55 -20.16
N VAL A 70 -2.67 -6.77 -19.27
CA VAL A 70 -3.54 -5.70 -18.78
C VAL A 70 -2.67 -4.61 -18.11
N PRO A 71 -2.84 -3.32 -18.50
CA PRO A 71 -2.15 -2.21 -17.86
C PRO A 71 -2.58 -2.07 -16.41
N ILE A 72 -1.63 -1.88 -15.49
CA ILE A 72 -1.94 -1.81 -14.05
C ILE A 72 -2.78 -0.60 -13.70
N GLU A 73 -2.67 0.49 -14.48
CA GLU A 73 -3.49 1.70 -14.31
C GLU A 73 -4.99 1.43 -14.37
N SER A 74 -5.41 0.37 -15.09
CA SER A 74 -6.82 0.01 -15.25
C SER A 74 -7.39 -0.77 -14.06
N ILE A 75 -6.53 -1.28 -13.16
CA ILE A 75 -6.94 -2.14 -12.04
C ILE A 75 -6.39 -1.69 -10.69
N MET A 76 -5.43 -0.77 -10.66
CA MET A 76 -4.90 -0.21 -9.43
C MET A 76 -5.97 0.57 -8.66
N THR A 77 -5.76 0.73 -7.36
CA THR A 77 -6.53 1.69 -6.57
C THR A 77 -5.86 3.07 -6.71
N PRO A 78 -6.48 4.05 -7.40
CA PRO A 78 -5.93 5.40 -7.50
C PRO A 78 -6.08 6.14 -6.16
N TYR A 79 -5.27 7.16 -5.94
CA TYR A 79 -5.37 8.07 -4.78
C TYR A 79 -5.47 7.35 -3.43
N ILE A 80 -4.33 6.93 -2.88
CA ILE A 80 -4.31 6.24 -1.60
C ILE A 80 -4.47 7.26 -0.48
N GLU A 81 -5.34 6.93 0.46
CA GLU A 81 -5.43 7.62 1.73
C GLU A 81 -4.10 7.60 2.46
N THR A 82 -3.61 8.80 2.75
CA THR A 82 -2.30 8.97 3.39
C THR A 82 -2.47 9.22 4.87
N VAL A 83 -1.54 8.67 5.64
CA VAL A 83 -1.47 8.87 7.09
C VAL A 83 -0.04 9.21 7.51
N LYS A 84 0.08 9.83 8.68
CA LYS A 84 1.38 10.20 9.23
C LYS A 84 2.00 9.01 9.98
N PRO A 85 3.34 8.93 10.08
CA PRO A 85 4.03 7.93 10.90
C PRO A 85 3.65 8.00 12.38
N THR A 86 3.20 9.17 12.84
CA THR A 86 2.72 9.45 14.20
C THR A 86 1.24 9.15 14.41
N SER A 87 0.51 8.74 13.37
CA SER A 87 -0.86 8.25 13.53
C SER A 87 -0.84 6.90 14.27
N THR A 88 -1.95 6.56 14.89
CA THR A 88 -2.10 5.33 15.67
C THR A 88 -2.64 4.18 14.82
N LEU A 89 -2.40 2.95 15.27
CA LEU A 89 -3.00 1.74 14.70
C LEU A 89 -4.54 1.77 14.75
N ALA A 90 -5.12 2.33 15.81
CA ALA A 90 -6.57 2.47 15.95
C ALA A 90 -7.17 3.45 14.94
N GLU A 91 -6.51 4.57 14.67
CA GLU A 91 -6.90 5.51 13.61
C GLU A 91 -6.81 4.85 12.24
N ALA A 92 -5.72 4.14 11.95
CA ALA A 92 -5.58 3.41 10.69
C ALA A 92 -6.69 2.36 10.50
N ALA A 93 -7.01 1.57 11.54
CA ALA A 93 -8.09 0.59 11.49
C ALA A 93 -9.45 1.25 11.20
N ARG A 94 -9.71 2.42 11.81
CA ARG A 94 -10.94 3.18 11.60
C ARG A 94 -11.04 3.69 10.16
N ILE A 95 -9.99 4.33 9.64
CA ILE A 95 -9.96 4.81 8.25
C ILE A 95 -10.18 3.65 7.28
N MET A 96 -9.50 2.51 7.49
CA MET A 96 -9.67 1.31 6.68
C MET A 96 -11.12 0.79 6.69
N GLY A 97 -11.73 0.70 7.89
CA GLY A 97 -13.11 0.27 8.06
C GLY A 97 -14.12 1.21 7.40
N ASP A 98 -14.03 2.51 7.68
CA ASP A 98 -14.96 3.52 7.19
C ASP A 98 -14.88 3.65 5.66
N LYS A 99 -13.66 3.67 5.10
CA LYS A 99 -13.43 3.82 3.66
C LYS A 99 -13.46 2.50 2.90
N HIS A 100 -13.66 1.37 3.58
CA HIS A 100 -13.66 0.04 2.98
C HIS A 100 -12.37 -0.25 2.17
N ILE A 101 -11.23 0.18 2.71
CA ILE A 101 -9.90 -0.02 2.11
C ILE A 101 -9.02 -0.87 3.01
N HIS A 102 -8.12 -1.63 2.40
CA HIS A 102 -7.30 -2.60 3.13
C HIS A 102 -5.94 -2.05 3.58
N ARG A 103 -5.57 -0.84 3.17
CA ARG A 103 -4.20 -0.34 3.26
C ARG A 103 -4.13 1.18 3.28
N LEU A 104 -3.09 1.71 3.93
CA LEU A 104 -2.80 3.13 4.01
C LEU A 104 -1.33 3.38 3.71
N LEU A 105 -1.07 4.40 2.89
CA LEU A 105 0.29 4.81 2.55
C LEU A 105 0.78 5.83 3.58
N ILE A 106 1.98 5.61 4.13
CA ILE A 106 2.55 6.46 5.17
C ILE A 106 3.56 7.40 4.52
N PHE A 107 3.36 8.70 4.66
CA PHE A 107 4.24 9.73 4.10
C PHE A 107 5.15 10.35 5.15
N SER A 108 6.32 10.83 4.75
CA SER A 108 7.20 11.62 5.61
C SER A 108 6.48 12.86 6.14
N GLU A 109 6.75 13.21 7.41
CA GLU A 109 6.30 14.49 7.94
C GLU A 109 7.07 15.64 7.30
N GLN A 110 6.43 16.81 7.26
CA GLN A 110 7.07 18.06 6.85
C GLN A 110 8.31 18.32 7.73
N GLY A 111 9.45 18.65 7.11
CA GLY A 111 10.70 18.96 7.82
C GLY A 111 11.66 17.79 8.05
N VAL A 112 11.33 16.56 7.64
CA VAL A 112 12.25 15.41 7.67
C VAL A 112 12.59 14.97 6.23
N GLY A 113 13.76 15.37 5.74
CA GLY A 113 14.25 15.01 4.40
C GLY A 113 13.41 15.60 3.25
N ALA A 114 13.28 14.87 2.14
CA ALA A 114 12.33 15.23 1.09
C ALA A 114 10.90 15.11 1.65
N SER A 115 10.26 16.25 1.91
CA SER A 115 8.87 16.32 2.35
C SER A 115 7.98 15.67 1.29
N ASN A 116 6.94 14.96 1.74
CA ASN A 116 5.96 14.30 0.88
C ASN A 116 6.48 13.09 0.08
N ARG A 117 7.38 12.29 0.68
CA ARG A 117 7.77 10.98 0.13
C ARG A 117 7.04 9.86 0.86
N PRO A 118 6.54 8.82 0.18
CA PRO A 118 6.05 7.62 0.85
C PRO A 118 7.21 6.89 1.54
N ILE A 119 7.07 6.64 2.84
CA ILE A 119 8.10 6.03 3.71
C ILE A 119 7.73 4.64 4.22
N GLY A 120 6.47 4.24 4.10
CA GLY A 120 6.01 2.91 4.49
C GLY A 120 4.55 2.67 4.13
N ILE A 121 4.10 1.44 4.34
CA ILE A 121 2.71 1.02 4.15
C ILE A 121 2.26 0.24 5.38
N VAL A 122 0.98 0.36 5.70
CA VAL A 122 0.32 -0.49 6.69
C VAL A 122 -0.92 -1.12 6.05
N SER A 123 -1.04 -2.43 6.19
CA SER A 123 -2.16 -3.22 5.70
C SER A 123 -3.06 -3.70 6.85
N ALA A 124 -4.32 -4.00 6.57
CA ALA A 124 -5.25 -4.57 7.55
C ALA A 124 -4.71 -5.86 8.19
N SER A 125 -3.94 -6.66 7.42
CA SER A 125 -3.26 -7.85 7.94
C SER A 125 -2.19 -7.54 8.98
N ASP A 126 -1.51 -6.39 8.88
CA ASP A 126 -0.55 -5.96 9.91
C ASP A 126 -1.29 -5.61 11.19
N ILE A 127 -2.44 -4.92 11.11
CA ILE A 127 -3.29 -4.62 12.26
C ILE A 127 -3.75 -5.91 12.95
N VAL A 128 -4.27 -6.87 12.17
CA VAL A 128 -4.72 -8.17 12.69
C VAL A 128 -3.56 -8.94 13.34
N ARG A 129 -2.37 -8.95 12.70
CA ARG A 129 -1.16 -9.57 13.27
C ARG A 129 -0.78 -8.93 14.59
N GLU A 130 -0.81 -7.61 14.70
CA GLU A 130 -0.48 -6.90 15.93
C GLU A 130 -1.49 -7.15 17.07
N VAL A 131 -2.77 -7.40 16.75
CA VAL A 131 -3.76 -7.85 17.74
C VAL A 131 -3.48 -9.27 18.23
N ALA A 132 -2.98 -10.15 17.35
CA ALA A 132 -2.74 -11.56 17.66
C ALA A 132 -1.47 -11.80 18.52
N ARG A 133 -0.48 -10.89 18.48
CA ARG A 133 0.80 -10.97 19.22
C ARG A 133 0.66 -10.76 20.75
N LYS A 134 -0.35 -11.36 21.40
CA LYS A 134 -0.59 -11.27 22.85
C LYS A 134 0.67 -11.43 23.68
#